data_AF-A0A5D3B7J5-F1
#
_entry.id   AF-A0A5D3B7J5-F1
#
_cell.length_a   1.000
_cell.length_b   1.000
_cell.length_c   1.000
_cell.angle_alpha   90.00
_cell.angle_beta   90.00
_cell.angle_gamma   90.00
#
_symmetry.space_group_name_H-M   'P 1'
#
loop_
_entity.id
_entity.type
_entity.pdbx_description
1 polymer ?
#
loop_
_entity_poly.entity_id
_entity_poly.type
_entity_poly.pdbx_seq_one_letter_code
_entity_poly.pdbx_strand_id
1 'polypeptide(L)'
;MAKIVPPMNFGLVEDGFYRSAQPSELNFSFLEKLNLRTIIWVGAEEPSDILQVARPGIKLYNLAPQTSLNPHFPPPYTDSGVVPISGQYHLPPLPPPPEPLIIQALSLLLRSSTFPTLLCCNMGRHRTGTVVGCFRKLQRWALSSILEEYRRYAGMKVRVLNEQFIELFDTDLVSITAEQATA
;
A
#
# COMPACT_ATOMS: atom_id res chain seq x y z
N MET A 1 19.75 -22.57 11.79
CA MET A 1 18.46 -21.86 11.82
C MET A 1 18.33 -21.06 10.54
N ALA A 2 17.23 -21.18 9.80
CA ALA A 2 17.00 -20.31 8.64
C ALA A 2 16.93 -18.85 9.11
N LYS A 3 17.66 -17.95 8.43
CA LYS A 3 17.66 -16.53 8.75
C LYS A 3 16.27 -15.97 8.39
N ILE A 4 15.57 -15.45 9.39
CA ILE A 4 14.24 -14.85 9.21
C ILE A 4 14.46 -13.35 8.99
N VAL A 5 14.08 -12.87 7.81
CA VAL A 5 14.30 -11.46 7.42
C VAL A 5 12.96 -10.85 7.00
N PRO A 6 12.41 -9.88 7.74
CA PRO A 6 11.20 -9.20 7.32
C PRO A 6 11.44 -8.37 6.04
N PRO A 7 10.42 -8.15 5.19
CA PRO A 7 10.52 -7.23 4.08
C PRO A 7 10.90 -5.82 4.54
N MET A 8 11.44 -5.01 3.63
CA MET A 8 11.70 -3.59 3.90
C MET A 8 10.40 -2.90 4.33
N ASN A 9 10.49 -1.95 5.28
CA ASN A 9 9.34 -1.19 5.79
C ASN A 9 8.19 -2.07 6.30
N PHE A 10 8.48 -3.30 6.72
CA PHE A 10 7.51 -4.16 7.36
C PHE A 10 7.01 -3.54 8.68
N GLY A 11 5.72 -3.65 8.94
CA GLY A 11 5.11 -3.23 10.20
C GLY A 11 3.76 -3.91 10.45
N LEU A 12 3.42 -4.06 11.72
CA LEU A 12 2.08 -4.42 12.17
C LEU A 12 1.22 -3.15 12.15
N VAL A 13 0.08 -3.18 11.46
CA VAL A 13 -0.89 -2.08 11.46
C VAL A 13 -2.00 -2.39 12.48
N GLU A 14 -2.59 -3.57 12.39
CA GLU A 14 -3.55 -4.14 13.35
C GLU A 14 -3.34 -5.66 13.44
N ASP A 15 -4.01 -6.31 14.39
CA ASP A 15 -3.96 -7.77 14.46
C ASP A 15 -4.41 -8.42 13.13
N GLY A 16 -3.54 -9.26 12.57
CA GLY A 16 -3.75 -9.84 11.24
C GLY A 16 -3.66 -8.87 10.05
N PHE A 17 -3.34 -7.58 10.25
CA PHE A 17 -3.12 -6.61 9.18
C PHE A 17 -1.69 -6.06 9.21
N TYR A 18 -0.93 -6.39 8.18
CA TYR A 18 0.47 -6.02 8.03
C TYR A 18 0.67 -5.06 6.86
N ARG A 19 1.76 -4.29 6.92
CA ARG A 19 2.25 -3.47 5.81
C ARG A 19 3.68 -3.81 5.45
N SER A 20 4.10 -3.58 4.20
CA SER A 20 5.51 -3.62 3.83
C SER A 20 5.82 -2.96 2.47
N ALA A 21 7.10 -2.90 2.11
CA ALA A 21 7.56 -2.84 0.73
C ALA A 21 7.29 -4.16 0.01
N GLN A 22 7.59 -4.22 -1.28
CA GLN A 22 7.49 -5.44 -2.05
C GLN A 22 8.42 -6.52 -1.46
N PRO A 23 7.90 -7.69 -1.06
CA PRO A 23 8.74 -8.80 -0.61
C PRO A 23 9.65 -9.32 -1.71
N SER A 24 10.81 -9.80 -1.30
CA SER A 24 11.73 -10.61 -2.12
C SER A 24 11.84 -12.03 -1.56
N GLU A 25 12.52 -12.92 -2.28
CA GLU A 25 12.72 -14.32 -1.87
C GLU A 25 13.32 -14.47 -0.47
N LEU A 26 14.21 -13.52 -0.08
CA LEU A 26 14.82 -13.49 1.26
C LEU A 26 13.80 -13.35 2.39
N ASN A 27 12.58 -12.89 2.07
CA ASN A 27 11.53 -12.62 3.04
C ASN A 27 10.53 -13.77 3.18
N PHE A 28 10.57 -14.77 2.31
CA PHE A 28 9.54 -15.82 2.27
C PHE A 28 9.47 -16.61 3.57
N SER A 29 10.62 -16.97 4.14
CA SER A 29 10.70 -17.67 5.44
C SER A 29 10.09 -16.87 6.60
N PHE A 30 10.05 -15.54 6.49
CA PHE A 30 9.37 -14.67 7.45
C PHE A 30 7.86 -14.61 7.18
N LEU A 31 7.46 -14.42 5.92
CA LEU A 31 6.05 -14.31 5.53
C LEU A 31 5.27 -15.59 5.79
N GLU A 32 5.91 -16.76 5.66
CA GLU A 32 5.30 -18.06 5.99
C GLU A 32 4.79 -18.11 7.43
N LYS A 33 5.47 -17.44 8.36
CA LYS A 33 5.10 -17.39 9.79
C LYS A 33 3.86 -16.54 10.07
N LEU A 34 3.56 -15.58 9.19
CA LEU A 34 2.40 -14.71 9.33
C LEU A 34 1.11 -15.41 8.92
N ASN A 35 1.20 -16.58 8.26
CA ASN A 35 0.05 -17.33 7.74
C ASN A 35 -0.91 -16.43 6.94
N LEU A 36 -0.34 -15.58 6.08
CA LEU A 36 -1.11 -14.67 5.24
C LEU A 36 -2.09 -15.46 4.37
N ARG A 37 -3.31 -14.96 4.29
CA ARG A 37 -4.34 -15.43 3.35
C ARG A 37 -4.37 -14.57 2.10
N THR A 38 -4.10 -13.27 2.24
CA THR A 38 -4.18 -12.33 1.13
C THR A 38 -3.01 -11.35 1.11
N ILE A 39 -2.69 -10.88 -0.09
CA ILE A 39 -1.80 -9.74 -0.31
C ILE A 39 -2.58 -8.70 -1.11
N ILE A 40 -2.57 -7.45 -0.66
CA ILE A 40 -3.17 -6.31 -1.36
C ILE A 40 -2.03 -5.48 -1.95
N TRP A 41 -1.89 -5.52 -3.27
CA TRP A 41 -0.89 -4.73 -3.97
C TRP A 41 -1.47 -3.40 -4.40
N VAL A 42 -0.84 -2.34 -3.91
CA VAL A 42 -1.13 -0.94 -4.24
C VAL A 42 0.13 -0.29 -4.81
N GLY A 43 0.85 -0.94 -5.71
CA GLY A 43 1.93 -0.34 -6.53
C GLY A 43 1.40 0.29 -7.82
N ALA A 44 2.12 1.27 -8.37
CA ALA A 44 1.73 1.93 -9.62
C ALA A 44 1.98 1.02 -10.83
N GLU A 45 2.95 0.13 -10.70
CA GLU A 45 3.33 -0.89 -11.66
C GLU A 45 2.76 -2.25 -11.23
N GLU A 46 2.76 -3.21 -12.14
CA GLU A 46 2.48 -4.61 -11.82
C GLU A 46 3.48 -5.13 -10.78
N PRO A 47 3.03 -5.93 -9.80
CA PRO A 47 3.92 -6.59 -8.86
C PRO A 47 4.82 -7.58 -9.62
N SER A 48 6.06 -7.79 -9.16
CA SER A 48 6.90 -8.84 -9.73
C SER A 48 6.30 -10.22 -9.46
N ASP A 49 6.49 -11.15 -10.38
CA ASP A 49 5.94 -12.52 -10.32
C ASP A 49 6.27 -13.27 -9.02
N ILE A 50 7.39 -12.90 -8.38
CA ILE A 50 7.81 -13.34 -7.04
C ILE A 50 6.67 -13.24 -6.01
N LEU A 51 5.80 -12.24 -6.10
CA LEU A 51 4.65 -12.09 -5.21
C LEU A 51 3.59 -13.18 -5.38
N GLN A 52 3.42 -13.70 -6.59
CA GLN A 52 2.53 -14.83 -6.84
C GLN A 52 3.15 -16.16 -6.39
N VAL A 53 4.48 -16.25 -6.44
CA VAL A 53 5.26 -17.44 -6.08
C VAL A 53 5.48 -17.56 -4.57
N ALA A 54 5.38 -16.47 -3.81
CA ALA A 54 5.69 -16.41 -2.39
C ALA A 54 4.97 -17.47 -1.53
N ARG A 55 3.76 -17.92 -1.91
CA ARG A 55 3.11 -19.12 -1.34
C ARG A 55 1.94 -19.58 -2.21
N PRO A 56 1.86 -20.86 -2.60
CA PRO A 56 0.67 -21.43 -3.22
C PRO A 56 -0.55 -21.26 -2.31
N GLY A 57 -1.60 -20.59 -2.79
CA GLY A 57 -2.87 -20.40 -2.06
C GLY A 57 -3.08 -19.03 -1.41
N ILE A 58 -2.08 -18.12 -1.43
CA ILE A 58 -2.33 -16.73 -1.07
C ILE A 58 -3.08 -16.03 -2.20
N LYS A 59 -4.18 -15.36 -1.88
CA LYS A 59 -4.93 -14.57 -2.86
C LYS A 59 -4.32 -13.18 -3.01
N LEU A 60 -3.81 -12.89 -4.21
CA LEU A 60 -3.31 -11.56 -4.57
C LEU A 60 -4.45 -10.68 -5.09
N TYR A 61 -4.68 -9.55 -4.44
CA TYR A 61 -5.53 -8.46 -4.93
C TYR A 61 -4.61 -7.38 -5.52
N ASN A 62 -4.43 -7.41 -6.84
CA ASN A 62 -3.69 -6.39 -7.54
C ASN A 62 -4.62 -5.19 -7.85
N LEU A 63 -4.37 -4.07 -7.19
CA LEU A 63 -5.09 -2.80 -7.38
C LEU A 63 -4.25 -1.77 -8.16
N ALA A 64 -3.18 -2.18 -8.84
CA ALA A 64 -2.42 -1.30 -9.70
C ALA A 64 -3.35 -0.65 -10.74
N PRO A 65 -3.20 0.64 -11.03
CA PRO A 65 -4.05 1.30 -12.00
C PRO A 65 -3.73 0.72 -13.39
N GLN A 66 -4.65 -0.04 -13.98
CA GLN A 66 -4.61 -0.36 -15.41
C GLN A 66 -4.88 0.91 -16.21
N THR A 67 -3.87 1.77 -16.30
CA THR A 67 -3.93 2.96 -17.16
C THR A 67 -3.32 2.55 -18.48
N SER A 68 -4.17 2.26 -19.47
CA SER A 68 -3.78 2.29 -20.87
C SER A 68 -3.07 3.63 -21.12
N LEU A 69 -1.78 3.55 -21.44
CA LEU A 69 -0.95 4.72 -21.71
C LEU A 69 -1.52 5.45 -22.92
N ASN A 70 -1.76 6.75 -22.79
CA ASN A 70 -1.91 7.60 -23.95
C ASN A 70 -0.49 7.77 -24.54
N PRO A 71 -0.19 7.29 -25.76
CA PRO A 71 1.19 7.18 -26.26
C PRO A 71 1.92 8.53 -26.41
N HIS A 72 1.19 9.65 -26.39
CA HIS A 72 1.75 11.00 -26.52
C HIS A 72 2.22 11.62 -25.20
N PHE A 73 1.87 11.02 -24.06
CA PHE A 73 2.36 11.44 -22.75
C PHE A 73 3.08 10.25 -22.10
N PRO A 74 4.42 10.17 -22.15
CA PRO A 74 5.13 9.15 -21.39
C PRO A 74 4.79 9.34 -19.91
N PRO A 75 4.49 8.27 -19.14
CA PRO A 75 4.08 8.41 -17.76
C PRO A 75 5.28 8.87 -16.90
N PRO A 76 5.23 10.02 -16.20
CA PRO A 76 6.23 10.33 -15.17
C PRO A 76 6.04 9.51 -13.88
N TYR A 77 5.35 8.35 -13.90
CA TYR A 77 4.59 7.89 -12.73
C TYR A 77 5.11 6.65 -11.99
N THR A 78 6.37 6.27 -12.16
CA THR A 78 6.94 5.11 -11.46
C THR A 78 7.76 5.57 -10.24
N ASP A 79 7.55 4.95 -9.08
CA ASP A 79 8.44 5.10 -7.90
C ASP A 79 9.85 4.52 -8.18
N SER A 80 9.98 3.82 -9.32
CA SER A 80 11.21 3.27 -9.92
C SER A 80 11.86 4.35 -10.80
N GLY A 81 12.69 5.18 -10.17
CA GLY A 81 13.30 6.40 -10.72
C GLY A 81 13.61 6.39 -12.22
N VAL A 82 12.87 7.20 -12.97
CA VAL A 82 13.32 7.74 -14.25
C VAL A 82 14.52 8.65 -13.95
N VAL A 83 15.70 8.30 -14.47
CA VAL A 83 16.88 9.15 -14.38
C VAL A 83 16.63 10.35 -15.29
N PRO A 84 16.54 11.59 -14.78
CA PRO A 84 16.37 12.75 -15.63
C PRO A 84 17.61 12.92 -16.52
N ILE A 85 17.40 13.38 -17.76
CA ILE A 85 18.47 13.96 -18.57
C ILE A 85 19.10 15.08 -17.73
N SER A 86 20.43 15.08 -17.65
CA SER A 86 21.20 16.04 -16.85
C SER A 86 20.88 17.47 -17.27
N GLY A 87 20.03 18.17 -16.50
CA GLY A 87 19.69 19.57 -16.74
C GLY A 87 18.28 19.97 -16.30
N GLN A 88 18.13 20.40 -15.05
CA GLN A 88 17.20 21.45 -14.59
C GLN A 88 15.67 21.22 -14.53
N TYR A 89 15.14 20.01 -14.70
CA TYR A 89 13.74 19.75 -14.31
C TYR A 89 13.67 19.00 -12.99
N HIS A 90 13.27 19.70 -11.91
CA HIS A 90 12.74 19.03 -10.74
C HIS A 90 11.42 18.36 -11.16
N LEU A 91 11.43 17.02 -11.27
CA LEU A 91 10.19 16.28 -11.50
C LEU A 91 9.16 16.69 -10.43
N PRO A 92 7.90 16.99 -10.81
CA PRO A 92 6.87 17.27 -9.82
C PRO A 92 6.74 16.06 -8.88
N PRO A 93 6.46 16.28 -7.58
CA PRO A 93 6.23 15.17 -6.67
C PRO A 93 5.10 14.30 -7.21
N LEU A 94 5.32 12.97 -7.25
CA LEU A 94 4.30 12.03 -7.72
C LEU A 94 2.98 12.25 -6.97
N PRO A 95 1.84 12.21 -7.68
CA PRO A 95 0.54 12.39 -7.06
C PRO A 95 0.24 11.26 -6.05
N PRO A 96 -0.66 11.50 -5.09
CA PRO A 96 -1.19 10.43 -4.24
C PRO A 96 -1.91 9.36 -5.09
N PRO A 97 -2.13 8.14 -4.54
CA PRO A 97 -2.93 7.14 -5.23
C PRO A 97 -4.33 7.66 -5.58
N PRO A 98 -4.93 7.22 -6.70
CA PRO A 98 -6.30 7.58 -7.04
C PRO A 98 -7.28 7.19 -5.92
N GLU A 99 -8.24 8.06 -5.62
CA GLU A 99 -9.24 7.80 -4.57
C GLU A 99 -10.01 6.47 -4.75
N PRO A 100 -10.45 6.07 -5.97
CA PRO A 100 -11.12 4.78 -6.16
C PRO A 100 -10.26 3.57 -5.73
N LEU A 101 -8.94 3.66 -5.87
CA LEU A 101 -8.01 2.63 -5.41
C LEU A 101 -7.98 2.57 -3.89
N ILE A 102 -7.98 3.72 -3.21
CA ILE A 102 -8.02 3.79 -1.76
C ILE A 102 -9.33 3.19 -1.23
N ILE A 103 -10.48 3.58 -1.81
CA ILE A 103 -11.79 3.03 -1.46
C ILE A 103 -11.78 1.51 -1.63
N GLN A 104 -11.33 1.01 -2.79
CA GLN A 104 -11.28 -0.42 -3.05
C GLN A 104 -10.37 -1.15 -2.05
N ALA A 105 -9.19 -0.62 -1.75
CA ALA A 105 -8.28 -1.19 -0.75
C ALA A 105 -8.93 -1.25 0.65
N LEU A 106 -9.60 -0.17 1.07
CA LEU A 106 -10.31 -0.12 2.35
C LEU A 106 -11.48 -1.11 2.38
N SER A 107 -12.25 -1.24 1.30
CA SER A 107 -13.30 -2.26 1.20
C SER A 107 -12.75 -3.69 1.33
N LEU A 108 -11.53 -3.97 0.85
CA LEU A 108 -10.88 -5.26 1.09
C LEU A 108 -10.49 -5.43 2.56
N LEU A 109 -9.97 -4.39 3.19
CA LEU A 109 -9.52 -4.38 4.59
C LEU A 109 -10.67 -4.40 5.61
N LEU A 110 -11.90 -4.11 5.21
CA LEU A 110 -13.08 -4.23 6.07
C LEU A 110 -13.69 -5.64 6.08
N ARG A 111 -13.26 -6.53 5.19
CA ARG A 111 -13.79 -7.90 5.10
C ARG A 111 -12.97 -8.87 5.93
N SER A 112 -13.58 -9.54 6.91
CA SER A 112 -12.94 -10.58 7.72
C SER A 112 -12.30 -11.71 6.88
N SER A 113 -12.87 -12.02 5.72
CA SER A 113 -12.37 -13.05 4.82
C SER A 113 -10.98 -12.76 4.23
N THR A 114 -10.53 -11.50 4.23
CA THR A 114 -9.20 -11.12 3.69
C THR A 114 -8.07 -11.31 4.70
N PHE A 115 -8.36 -11.43 5.99
CA PHE A 115 -7.34 -11.56 7.04
C PHE A 115 -6.85 -13.01 7.19
N PRO A 116 -5.57 -13.23 7.59
CA PRO A 116 -4.51 -12.23 7.75
C PRO A 116 -4.02 -11.68 6.40
N THR A 117 -3.77 -10.37 6.32
CA THR A 117 -3.48 -9.66 5.07
C THR A 117 -2.21 -8.82 5.14
N LEU A 118 -1.50 -8.75 4.01
CA LEU A 118 -0.36 -7.85 3.81
C LEU A 118 -0.68 -6.81 2.74
N LEU A 119 -0.62 -5.54 3.11
CA LEU A 119 -0.71 -4.41 2.18
C LEU A 119 0.68 -3.93 1.78
N CYS A 120 0.98 -3.88 0.49
CA CYS A 120 2.29 -3.44 0.02
C CYS A 120 2.24 -2.67 -1.31
N CYS A 121 3.24 -1.82 -1.49
CA CYS A 121 3.63 -1.22 -2.77
C CYS A 121 5.13 -1.43 -2.93
N ASN A 122 5.77 -0.86 -3.96
CA ASN A 122 7.19 -1.05 -4.25
C ASN A 122 8.07 -0.84 -3.00
N MET A 123 7.94 0.32 -2.34
CA MET A 123 8.78 0.69 -1.17
C MET A 123 8.03 0.70 0.18
N GLY A 124 6.71 0.44 0.18
CA GLY A 124 5.90 0.44 1.40
C GLY A 124 5.79 1.81 2.08
N ARG A 125 5.99 2.90 1.32
CA ARG A 125 6.00 4.30 1.82
C ARG A 125 4.71 5.01 1.48
N HIS A 126 4.64 5.62 0.29
CA HIS A 126 3.59 6.60 -0.04
C HIS A 126 2.24 5.95 -0.29
N ARG A 127 2.13 5.01 -1.23
CA ARG A 127 0.83 4.40 -1.58
C ARG A 127 0.28 3.55 -0.43
N THR A 128 1.11 2.66 0.12
CA THR A 128 0.78 1.89 1.34
C THR A 128 0.46 2.81 2.51
N GLY A 129 1.26 3.85 2.74
CA GLY A 129 1.07 4.79 3.84
C GLY A 129 -0.22 5.61 3.71
N THR A 130 -0.63 6.00 2.50
CA THR A 130 -1.91 6.68 2.27
C THR A 130 -3.08 5.76 2.57
N VAL A 131 -3.06 4.50 2.10
CA VAL A 131 -4.12 3.53 2.45
C VAL A 131 -4.19 3.30 3.95
N VAL A 132 -3.05 3.09 4.63
CA VAL A 132 -3.00 2.94 6.10
C VAL A 132 -3.52 4.20 6.79
N GLY A 133 -3.15 5.39 6.32
CA GLY A 133 -3.63 6.65 6.88
C GLY A 133 -5.15 6.81 6.77
N CYS A 134 -5.73 6.49 5.62
CA CYS A 134 -7.18 6.49 5.44
C CYS A 134 -7.86 5.38 6.27
N PHE A 135 -7.22 4.23 6.46
CA PHE A 135 -7.70 3.18 7.37
C PHE A 135 -7.74 3.69 8.82
N ARG A 136 -6.70 4.39 9.29
CA ARG A 136 -6.71 5.03 10.62
C ARG A 136 -7.81 6.09 10.77
N LYS A 137 -8.16 6.80 9.69
CA LYS A 137 -9.32 7.72 9.69
C LYS A 137 -10.63 6.98 9.92
N LEU A 138 -10.84 5.80 9.32
CA LEU A 138 -12.02 4.96 9.61
C LEU A 138 -12.05 4.54 11.09
N GLN A 139 -10.89 4.31 11.70
CA GLN A 139 -10.75 4.02 13.13
C GLN A 139 -10.91 5.27 14.02
N ARG A 140 -11.19 6.45 13.45
CA ARG A 140 -11.36 7.73 14.15
C ARG A 140 -10.11 8.17 14.95
N TRP A 141 -8.92 7.84 14.47
CA TRP A 141 -7.68 8.35 15.06
C TRP A 141 -7.56 9.86 14.87
N ALA A 142 -6.86 10.53 15.79
CA ALA A 142 -6.53 11.96 15.63
C ALA A 142 -5.61 12.16 14.42
N LEU A 143 -5.89 13.17 13.58
CA LEU A 143 -5.12 13.44 12.36
C LEU A 143 -3.61 13.57 12.61
N SER A 144 -3.21 14.22 13.71
CA SER A 144 -1.80 14.34 14.10
C SER A 144 -1.11 12.98 14.28
N SER A 145 -1.77 12.03 14.94
CA SER A 145 -1.26 10.65 15.11
C SER A 145 -1.19 9.90 13.80
N ILE A 146 -2.16 10.11 12.90
CA ILE A 146 -2.18 9.48 11.57
C ILE A 146 -1.00 9.98 10.73
N LEU A 147 -0.79 11.30 10.69
CA LEU A 147 0.31 11.90 9.93
C LEU A 147 1.67 11.52 10.51
N GLU A 148 1.78 11.40 11.84
CA GLU A 148 3.01 10.93 12.49
C GLU A 148 3.34 9.47 12.13
N GLU A 149 2.34 8.57 12.10
CA GLU A 149 2.53 7.19 11.63
C GLU A 149 2.97 7.19 10.15
N TYR A 150 2.32 7.98 9.30
CA TYR A 150 2.69 8.11 7.89
C TYR A 150 4.15 8.57 7.71
N ARG A 151 4.55 9.64 8.42
CA ARG A 151 5.91 10.21 8.35
C ARG A 151 6.97 9.22 8.79
N ARG A 152 6.69 8.44 9.84
CA ARG A 152 7.61 7.40 10.34
C ARG A 152 7.96 6.38 9.27
N TYR A 153 7.00 5.94 8.46
CA TYR A 153 7.25 4.98 7.37
C TYR A 153 7.77 5.64 6.09
N ALA A 154 7.40 6.89 5.81
CA ALA A 154 7.91 7.62 4.65
C ALA A 154 9.38 8.06 4.81
N GLY A 155 9.82 8.30 6.06
CA GLY A 155 11.17 8.75 6.40
C GLY A 155 11.51 10.09 5.74
N MET A 156 12.71 10.22 5.18
CA MET A 156 13.15 11.46 4.52
C MET A 156 12.45 11.76 3.18
N LYS A 157 11.49 10.91 2.76
CA LYS A 157 10.76 11.04 1.49
C LYS A 157 9.29 11.38 1.71
N VAL A 158 8.92 11.99 2.84
CA VAL A 158 7.55 12.49 3.10
C VAL A 158 7.04 13.35 1.95
N ARG A 159 5.78 13.17 1.57
CA ARG A 159 5.10 13.95 0.52
C ARG A 159 3.88 14.64 1.10
N VAL A 160 3.88 15.98 1.07
CA VAL A 160 2.76 16.80 1.59
C VAL A 160 1.43 16.47 0.89
N LEU A 161 1.47 16.17 -0.41
CA LEU A 161 0.26 15.79 -1.17
C LEU A 161 -0.41 14.52 -0.63
N ASN A 162 0.36 13.57 -0.11
CA ASN A 162 -0.20 12.37 0.53
C ASN A 162 -0.82 12.70 1.90
N GLU A 163 -0.23 13.62 2.66
CA GLU A 163 -0.79 14.09 3.93
C GLU A 163 -2.11 14.84 3.71
N GLN A 164 -2.14 15.75 2.73
CA GLN A 164 -3.36 16.46 2.31
C GLN A 164 -4.44 15.52 1.83
N PHE A 165 -4.09 14.48 1.06
CA PHE A 165 -5.04 13.46 0.65
C PHE A 165 -5.64 12.75 1.87
N ILE A 166 -4.81 12.31 2.82
CA ILE A 166 -5.30 11.66 4.04
C ILE A 166 -6.24 12.60 4.80
N GLU A 167 -5.83 13.86 5.02
CA GLU A 167 -6.64 14.87 5.71
C GLU A 167 -8.02 15.03 5.07
N LEU A 168 -8.07 15.19 3.73
CA LEU A 168 -9.29 15.50 3.00
C LEU A 168 -10.13 14.27 2.61
N PHE A 169 -9.60 13.05 2.74
CA PHE A 169 -10.32 11.83 2.34
C PHE A 169 -11.66 11.70 3.05
N ASP A 170 -12.76 11.63 2.29
CA ASP A 170 -14.09 11.45 2.83
C ASP A 170 -14.32 9.97 3.20
N THR A 171 -14.51 9.71 4.49
CA THR A 171 -14.71 8.35 5.01
C THR A 171 -16.07 7.75 4.64
N ASP A 172 -17.05 8.59 4.33
CA ASP A 172 -18.42 8.14 4.03
C ASP A 172 -18.51 7.45 2.65
N LEU A 173 -17.47 7.61 1.82
CA LEU A 173 -17.31 6.90 0.56
C LEU A 173 -17.04 5.40 0.73
N VAL A 174 -16.66 4.95 1.93
CA VAL A 174 -16.38 3.54 2.21
C VAL A 174 -17.60 2.90 2.86
N SER A 175 -18.44 2.26 2.05
CA SER A 175 -19.62 1.55 2.53
C SER A 175 -19.24 0.35 3.40
N ILE A 176 -19.57 0.42 4.70
CA ILE A 176 -19.57 -0.73 5.59
C ILE A 176 -20.92 -1.42 5.40
N THR A 177 -21.03 -2.39 4.48
CA THR A 177 -22.26 -3.17 4.38
C THR A 177 -22.45 -3.99 5.66
N ALA A 178 -23.55 -3.75 6.36
CA ALA A 178 -23.89 -4.36 7.65
C ALA A 178 -23.98 -5.90 7.63
N GLU A 179 -24.01 -6.52 6.45
CA GLU A 179 -23.97 -7.98 6.26
C GLU A 179 -22.66 -8.63 6.77
N GLN A 180 -21.65 -7.83 7.11
CA GLN A 180 -20.31 -8.32 7.47
C GLN A 180 -20.02 -8.30 8.99
N ALA A 181 -20.98 -7.90 9.83
CA ALA A 181 -20.84 -7.87 11.29
C ALA A 181 -21.25 -9.18 11.99
N THR A 182 -21.74 -10.18 11.25
CA THR A 182 -22.11 -11.51 11.77
C THR A 182 -21.35 -12.59 11.03
N ALA A 183 -20.15 -12.92 11.53
CA ALA A 183 -19.48 -14.20 11.30
C ALA A 183 -18.59 -14.51 12.50
#